data_AF-A0A0A8K5D9-F1
#
_entry.id   AF-A0A0A8K5D9-F1
#
_cell.length_a   1.000
_cell.length_b   1.000
_cell.length_c   1.000
_cell.angle_alpha   90.00
_cell.angle_beta   90.00
_cell.angle_gamma   90.00
#
_symmetry.space_group_name_H-M   'P 1'
#
loop_
_entity.id
_entity.type
_entity.pdbx_description
1 polymer ?
#
loop_
_entity_poly.entity_id
_entity_poly.type
_entity_poly.pdbx_seq_one_letter_code
_entity_poly.pdbx_strand_id
1 'polypeptide(L)'
;MTEESAKLRIPYIAAAQAQKHVTHNEAMTLLDTLVQLSVLDKDLLEPPASPAEGDCYIVAGGGGPATGAWIGWEKRVARYIDGEWRSYLPGEGAGSGWIAWVHDEDAMYRFDGSDWTLAGIEGPQGPQGPAYQPDAAVDAIAGRAAYDDEVTAFSVLVVSDSGNAGQPTLYFKLSAGSADWSAGITWLPQTAGPAFTVRTATTADIAIASGLNGGDVIDGVTLVAGELVLVKDQAAPAQNGIYIVGPSPTRVFGLSAYDQHPGALVTVQEGAVNADTRWLCTSIQGGTLGSTAITFSRMEVPPRGHLYGLILSNNATDAGHDIDVAVGEAASDDTTPALMRLTSALTKRADTAWAPGNGSGASLDSGALTANGTVHWWLISTGATVDVGCSDHDTSGLSPTLPSGYLYKQYIGSTPLDASSNIRPFVQTQDRFEYNPAVEAFDAGPLGTSGTNFKLPVPEGFRCRVEGDFASGNSGQAFAITVYATGSTPPDAPATAGIASNVAGHGTLGDRSASSGSDSAAGNARIWVTTNTTGQITADADVSVDAFGMYVVGYVCPRGRLAEAI
;
A
#
# COMPACT_ATOMS: atom_id res chain seq x y z
N MET A 1 -38.58 4.83 23.99
CA MET A 1 -37.40 4.96 23.12
C MET A 1 -37.21 6.44 22.85
N THR A 2 -36.00 6.89 22.52
CA THR A 2 -35.84 8.26 22.01
C THR A 2 -36.54 8.35 20.66
N GLU A 3 -37.44 9.33 20.48
CA GLU A 3 -38.25 9.49 19.27
C GLU A 3 -37.46 10.10 18.09
N GLU A 4 -36.19 10.46 18.30
CA GLU A 4 -35.30 11.08 17.32
C GLU A 4 -33.89 10.47 17.35
N SER A 5 -33.15 10.63 16.24
CA SER A 5 -31.74 10.25 16.13
C SER A 5 -30.83 11.12 17.01
N ALA A 6 -29.73 10.52 17.51
CA ALA A 6 -28.89 11.14 18.53
C ALA A 6 -28.08 12.36 18.06
N LYS A 7 -27.68 12.40 16.78
CA LYS A 7 -26.81 13.46 16.22
C LYS A 7 -27.56 14.50 15.43
N LEU A 8 -28.43 14.06 14.51
CA LEU A 8 -29.14 14.94 13.58
C LEU A 8 -30.56 15.28 14.02
N ARG A 9 -31.03 14.72 15.15
CA ARG A 9 -32.39 14.90 15.68
C ARG A 9 -33.51 14.57 14.69
N ILE A 10 -33.20 13.74 13.69
CA ILE A 10 -34.17 13.24 12.71
C ILE A 10 -35.20 12.36 13.43
N PRO A 11 -36.52 12.63 13.29
CA PRO A 11 -37.57 11.81 13.87
C PRO A 11 -37.54 10.37 13.34
N TYR A 12 -37.61 9.38 14.22
CA TYR A 12 -37.81 7.99 13.81
C TYR A 12 -39.28 7.74 13.44
N ILE A 13 -39.52 6.79 12.53
CA ILE A 13 -40.88 6.36 12.19
C ILE A 13 -41.46 5.57 13.38
N ALA A 14 -42.48 6.11 14.03
CA ALA A 14 -43.16 5.44 15.13
C ALA A 14 -44.04 4.28 14.64
N ALA A 15 -44.23 3.27 15.50
CA ALA A 15 -45.13 2.15 15.20
C ALA A 15 -46.58 2.66 15.01
N ALA A 16 -47.23 2.22 13.93
CA ALA A 16 -48.60 2.63 13.56
C ALA A 16 -48.82 4.14 13.33
N GLN A 17 -47.77 4.89 12.97
CA GLN A 17 -47.87 6.31 12.63
C GLN A 17 -48.74 6.56 11.39
N ALA A 18 -49.78 7.39 11.53
CA ALA A 18 -50.57 7.89 10.41
C ALA A 18 -49.74 8.86 9.55
N GLN A 19 -49.93 8.84 8.23
CA GLN A 19 -49.24 9.72 7.27
C GLN A 19 -47.69 9.69 7.35
N LYS A 20 -47.10 8.53 7.62
CA LYS A 20 -45.63 8.32 7.69
C LYS A 20 -44.80 8.89 6.52
N HIS A 21 -45.40 9.07 5.34
CA HIS A 21 -44.73 9.66 4.19
C HIS A 21 -44.43 11.15 4.38
N VAL A 22 -45.24 11.88 5.17
CA VAL A 22 -45.01 13.30 5.46
C VAL A 22 -43.76 13.44 6.33
N THR A 23 -43.70 12.75 7.46
CA THR A 23 -42.54 12.79 8.38
C THR A 23 -41.29 12.18 7.76
N HIS A 24 -41.43 11.16 6.91
CA HIS A 24 -40.31 10.61 6.17
C HIS A 24 -39.75 11.58 5.13
N ASN A 25 -40.60 12.26 4.37
CA ASN A 25 -40.15 13.25 3.39
C ASN A 25 -39.48 14.45 4.07
N GLU A 26 -40.01 14.90 5.21
CA GLU A 26 -39.39 15.95 6.02
C GLU A 26 -38.00 15.55 6.52
N ALA A 27 -37.82 14.29 6.95
CA ALA A 27 -36.51 13.74 7.31
C ALA A 27 -35.54 13.70 6.11
N MET A 28 -36.03 13.39 4.91
CA MET A 28 -35.22 13.40 3.69
C MET A 28 -34.78 14.81 3.30
N THR A 29 -35.65 15.82 3.44
CA THR A 29 -35.31 17.23 3.25
C THR A 29 -34.23 17.70 4.22
N LEU A 30 -34.30 17.24 5.48
CA LEU A 30 -33.27 17.53 6.48
C LEU A 30 -31.92 16.89 6.09
N LEU A 31 -31.92 15.63 5.67
CA LEU A 31 -30.70 14.95 5.21
C LEU A 31 -30.06 15.63 3.99
N ASP A 32 -30.88 16.03 3.02
CA ASP A 32 -30.43 16.76 1.82
C ASP A 32 -29.75 18.10 2.18
N THR A 33 -30.19 18.74 3.26
CA THR A 33 -29.60 20.01 3.72
C THR A 33 -28.30 19.82 4.49
N LEU A 34 -28.15 18.74 5.28
CA LEU A 34 -27.10 18.65 6.29
C LEU A 34 -25.94 17.69 5.96
N VAL A 35 -26.14 16.70 5.08
CA VAL A 35 -25.11 15.67 4.80
C VAL A 35 -23.95 16.20 3.96
N GLN A 36 -24.20 17.20 3.12
CA GLN A 36 -23.18 17.96 2.38
C GLN A 36 -23.44 19.45 2.58
N LEU A 37 -23.36 19.90 3.82
CA LEU A 37 -23.69 21.28 4.17
C LEU A 37 -22.77 22.27 3.44
N SER A 38 -23.34 22.98 2.47
CA SER A 38 -22.72 24.07 1.72
C SER A 38 -23.64 25.27 1.82
N VAL A 39 -23.09 26.42 2.22
CA VAL A 39 -23.84 27.65 2.42
C VAL A 39 -23.25 28.76 1.57
N LEU A 40 -24.10 29.68 1.12
CA LEU A 40 -23.70 30.80 0.28
C LEU A 40 -22.87 31.81 1.09
N ASP A 41 -23.33 32.12 2.30
CA ASP A 41 -22.72 33.09 3.20
C ASP A 41 -22.96 32.65 4.66
N LYS A 42 -22.08 33.09 5.57
CA LYS A 42 -22.16 32.82 7.01
C LYS A 42 -22.43 34.01 7.91
N ASP A 43 -22.30 35.27 7.48
CA ASP A 43 -22.33 36.42 8.40
C ASP A 43 -23.41 37.47 8.11
N LEU A 44 -24.31 37.18 7.18
CA LEU A 44 -25.54 37.95 7.00
C LEU A 44 -26.42 37.97 8.26
N LEU A 45 -26.86 39.18 8.62
CA LEU A 45 -27.81 39.43 9.71
C LEU A 45 -29.27 39.45 9.25
N GLU A 46 -29.52 39.60 7.95
CA GLU A 46 -30.86 39.67 7.34
C GLU A 46 -30.96 38.69 6.16
N PRO A 47 -32.09 37.99 5.97
CA PRO A 47 -32.30 37.16 4.79
C PRO A 47 -32.22 37.96 3.48
N PRO A 48 -31.67 37.39 2.40
CA PRO A 48 -31.74 37.99 1.07
C PRO A 48 -33.18 38.30 0.64
N ALA A 49 -33.39 39.42 -0.05
CA ALA A 49 -34.72 39.86 -0.50
C ALA A 49 -35.33 39.00 -1.63
N SER A 50 -34.54 38.15 -2.28
CA SER A 50 -35.00 37.26 -3.37
C SER A 50 -34.20 35.95 -3.36
N PRO A 51 -34.42 35.08 -2.35
CA PRO A 51 -33.72 33.80 -2.26
C PRO A 51 -34.25 32.81 -3.32
N ALA A 52 -33.36 31.96 -3.82
CA ALA A 52 -33.72 30.85 -4.68
C ALA A 52 -34.05 29.59 -3.86
N GLU A 53 -34.88 28.72 -4.44
CA GLU A 53 -35.22 27.43 -3.82
C GLU A 53 -33.95 26.59 -3.58
N GLY A 54 -33.71 26.22 -2.33
CA GLY A 54 -32.53 25.47 -1.92
C GLY A 54 -31.37 26.30 -1.38
N ASP A 55 -31.44 27.65 -1.44
CA ASP A 55 -30.40 28.51 -0.90
C ASP A 55 -30.20 28.26 0.60
N CYS A 56 -28.94 28.10 1.01
CA CYS A 56 -28.55 27.81 2.39
C CYS A 56 -27.59 28.88 2.92
N TYR A 57 -27.78 29.29 4.18
CA TYR A 57 -26.99 30.31 4.87
C TYR A 57 -26.70 29.87 6.30
N ILE A 58 -25.56 30.28 6.86
CA ILE A 58 -25.42 30.33 8.32
C ILE A 58 -25.87 31.73 8.75
N VAL A 59 -26.84 31.77 9.66
CA VAL A 59 -27.43 33.03 10.13
C VAL A 59 -26.48 33.68 11.14
N ALA A 60 -26.01 34.91 10.87
CA ALA A 60 -25.20 35.68 11.82
C ALA A 60 -24.02 34.89 12.44
N GLY A 61 -23.38 34.01 11.66
CA GLY A 61 -22.26 33.15 12.09
C GLY A 61 -20.99 33.93 12.44
N GLY A 62 -20.84 35.16 11.94
CA GLY A 62 -19.82 36.12 12.37
C GLY A 62 -20.16 36.91 13.65
N GLY A 63 -21.35 36.70 14.22
CA GLY A 63 -21.87 37.40 15.39
C GLY A 63 -22.83 38.55 15.08
N GLY A 64 -23.60 38.98 16.08
CA GLY A 64 -24.66 39.98 15.96
C GLY A 64 -26.07 39.39 16.03
N PRO A 65 -27.11 40.21 16.28
CA PRO A 65 -28.49 39.74 16.34
C PRO A 65 -29.04 39.53 14.93
N ALA A 66 -29.67 38.37 14.69
CA ALA A 66 -30.36 38.12 13.43
C ALA A 66 -31.64 38.97 13.33
N THR A 67 -32.04 39.31 12.12
CA THR A 67 -33.15 40.20 11.81
C THR A 67 -34.10 39.59 10.78
N GLY A 68 -35.28 40.20 10.59
CA GLY A 68 -36.28 39.73 9.64
C GLY A 68 -36.78 38.32 9.95
N ALA A 69 -36.84 37.45 8.94
CA ALA A 69 -37.29 36.07 9.10
C ALA A 69 -36.31 35.18 9.89
N TRP A 70 -35.09 35.67 10.16
CA TRP A 70 -34.03 34.90 10.81
C TRP A 70 -33.90 35.17 12.32
N ILE A 71 -34.76 36.00 12.91
CA ILE A 71 -34.73 36.34 14.34
C ILE A 71 -34.76 35.06 15.21
N GLY A 72 -33.79 34.94 16.12
CA GLY A 72 -33.67 33.80 17.04
C GLY A 72 -33.03 32.54 16.42
N TRP A 73 -32.51 32.66 15.20
CA TRP A 73 -31.80 31.58 14.50
C TRP A 73 -30.30 31.84 14.39
N GLU A 74 -29.73 32.70 15.24
CA GLU A 74 -28.30 32.96 15.24
C GLU A 74 -27.50 31.66 15.29
N LYS A 75 -26.49 31.56 14.42
CA LYS A 75 -25.55 30.45 14.25
C LYS A 75 -26.16 29.16 13.69
N ARG A 76 -27.47 29.17 13.41
CA ARG A 76 -28.20 28.06 12.77
C ARG A 76 -28.08 28.12 11.26
N VAL A 77 -28.34 26.98 10.62
CA VAL A 77 -28.42 26.90 9.16
C VAL A 77 -29.84 27.26 8.73
N ALA A 78 -29.99 28.28 7.89
CA ALA A 78 -31.26 28.62 7.26
C ALA A 78 -31.27 28.12 5.82
N ARG A 79 -32.32 27.39 5.42
CA ARG A 79 -32.57 26.99 4.02
C ARG A 79 -33.89 27.56 3.53
N TYR A 80 -33.90 28.10 2.32
CA TYR A 80 -35.12 28.53 1.65
C TYR A 80 -35.75 27.34 0.93
N ILE A 81 -36.98 26.99 1.32
CA ILE A 81 -37.69 25.82 0.78
C ILE A 81 -39.20 26.02 0.83
N ASP A 82 -39.90 25.56 -0.21
CA ASP A 82 -41.36 25.70 -0.36
C ASP A 82 -41.85 27.16 -0.23
N GLY A 83 -40.99 28.13 -0.59
CA GLY A 83 -41.29 29.57 -0.49
C GLY A 83 -41.11 30.20 0.89
N GLU A 84 -40.62 29.46 1.89
CA GLU A 84 -40.38 29.97 3.25
C GLU A 84 -38.97 29.63 3.75
N TRP A 85 -38.47 30.38 4.73
CA TRP A 85 -37.22 30.04 5.41
C TRP A 85 -37.46 28.99 6.49
N ARG A 86 -36.64 27.94 6.50
CA ARG A 86 -36.60 26.94 7.57
C ARG A 86 -35.23 26.95 8.22
N SER A 87 -35.19 26.88 9.56
CA SER A 87 -33.94 26.78 10.31
C SER A 87 -33.66 25.38 10.82
N TYR A 88 -32.40 25.00 10.72
CA TYR A 88 -31.84 23.72 11.14
C TYR A 88 -30.74 23.98 12.17
N LEU A 89 -30.47 23.03 13.06
CA LEU A 89 -29.40 23.14 14.07
C LEU A 89 -28.03 23.40 13.39
N PRO A 90 -27.10 24.12 14.05
CA PRO A 90 -26.62 23.86 15.42
C PRO A 90 -27.01 24.96 16.43
N GLY A 91 -27.54 24.59 17.60
CA GLY A 91 -27.97 25.61 18.59
C GLY A 91 -28.47 25.11 19.96
N GLU A 92 -28.87 23.85 20.12
CA GLU A 92 -29.06 23.25 21.45
C GLU A 92 -28.66 21.77 21.43
N GLY A 93 -27.73 21.38 22.33
CA GLY A 93 -27.36 19.99 22.60
C GLY A 93 -26.45 19.29 21.59
N ALA A 94 -25.13 19.55 21.69
CA ALA A 94 -24.02 18.79 21.09
C ALA A 94 -23.68 19.00 19.60
N GLY A 95 -23.94 20.20 19.05
CA GLY A 95 -23.54 20.59 17.69
C GLY A 95 -22.03 20.86 17.46
N SER A 96 -21.18 20.62 18.46
CA SER A 96 -19.72 20.80 18.29
C SER A 96 -19.18 19.79 17.26
N GLY A 97 -18.33 20.26 16.35
CA GLY A 97 -17.73 19.47 15.28
C GLY A 97 -18.53 19.41 13.97
N TRP A 98 -19.61 20.18 13.84
CA TRP A 98 -20.29 20.35 12.55
C TRP A 98 -19.42 21.10 11.57
N ILE A 99 -19.50 20.76 10.29
CA ILE A 99 -18.71 21.40 9.24
C ILE A 99 -19.62 21.95 8.15
N ALA A 100 -19.22 23.08 7.56
CA ALA A 100 -19.92 23.71 6.45
C ALA A 100 -18.89 24.31 5.47
N TRP A 101 -19.09 24.11 4.18
CA TRP A 101 -18.40 24.87 3.16
C TRP A 101 -19.10 26.22 2.96
N VAL A 102 -18.37 27.33 2.98
CA VAL A 102 -18.91 28.68 2.78
C VAL A 102 -18.42 29.20 1.43
N HIS A 103 -19.34 29.42 0.50
CA HIS A 103 -19.00 29.81 -0.88
C HIS A 103 -18.38 31.20 -0.99
N ASP A 104 -18.88 32.19 -0.26
CA ASP A 104 -18.37 33.57 -0.31
C ASP A 104 -16.89 33.67 0.14
N GLU A 105 -16.46 32.77 1.01
CA GLU A 105 -15.11 32.75 1.56
C GLU A 105 -14.21 31.65 0.97
N ASP A 106 -14.73 30.80 0.10
CA ASP A 106 -14.05 29.63 -0.48
C ASP A 106 -13.36 28.74 0.58
N ALA A 107 -14.04 28.55 1.73
CA ALA A 107 -13.44 27.97 2.93
C ALA A 107 -14.37 27.02 3.69
N MET A 108 -13.75 26.07 4.40
CA MET A 108 -14.45 25.14 5.31
C MET A 108 -14.46 25.71 6.73
N TYR A 109 -15.62 25.69 7.38
CA TYR A 109 -15.83 26.12 8.76
C TYR A 109 -16.28 24.96 9.64
N ARG A 110 -15.88 24.98 10.92
CA ARG A 110 -16.32 24.07 11.98
C ARG A 110 -17.08 24.84 13.06
N PHE A 111 -18.21 24.31 13.53
CA PHE A 111 -18.87 24.83 14.73
C PHE A 111 -18.20 24.26 15.97
N ASP A 112 -17.62 25.10 16.84
CA ASP A 112 -16.91 24.63 18.04
C ASP A 112 -17.86 24.34 19.24
N GLY A 113 -19.14 24.68 19.10
CA GLY A 113 -20.16 24.59 20.13
C GLY A 113 -20.65 25.96 20.60
N SER A 114 -19.91 27.02 20.28
CA SER A 114 -20.27 28.41 20.53
C SER A 114 -20.29 29.22 19.23
N ASP A 115 -19.32 29.05 18.33
CA ASP A 115 -19.15 29.85 17.10
C ASP A 115 -18.69 29.00 15.91
N TRP A 116 -18.86 29.55 14.70
CA TRP A 116 -18.32 28.98 13.46
C TRP A 116 -16.89 29.50 13.24
N THR A 117 -15.91 28.59 13.23
CA THR A 117 -14.48 28.89 13.14
C THR A 117 -13.84 28.16 11.96
N LEU A 118 -12.74 28.66 11.38
CA LEU A 118 -12.11 28.05 10.22
C LEU A 118 -11.65 26.61 10.51
N ALA A 119 -11.99 25.66 9.64
CA ALA A 119 -11.63 24.25 9.77
C ALA A 119 -10.24 23.96 9.15
N GLY A 120 -9.17 24.48 9.75
CA GLY A 120 -7.77 24.15 9.41
C GLY A 120 -7.15 23.10 10.33
N ILE A 121 -6.05 22.45 9.91
CA ILE A 121 -5.15 21.70 10.82
C ILE A 121 -4.47 22.73 11.71
N GLU A 122 -5.10 23.03 12.85
CA GLU A 122 -4.41 23.71 13.94
C GLU A 122 -3.50 22.66 14.59
N GLY A 123 -2.18 22.90 14.55
CA GLY A 123 -1.24 22.19 15.42
C GLY A 123 -1.64 22.35 16.89
N PRO A 124 -0.98 21.62 17.82
CA PRO A 124 -1.34 21.67 19.24
C PRO A 124 -1.35 23.12 19.72
N GLN A 125 -2.51 23.58 20.22
CA GLN A 125 -2.67 24.94 20.76
C GLN A 125 -1.74 25.11 21.97
N GLY A 126 -0.75 25.99 21.85
CA GLY A 126 -0.06 26.57 22.99
C GLY A 126 -0.96 27.55 23.76
N PRO A 127 -0.53 28.04 24.95
CA PRO A 127 -1.39 28.80 25.88
C PRO A 127 -1.84 30.19 25.39
N GLN A 128 -1.57 30.57 24.15
CA GLN A 128 -2.05 31.81 23.54
C GLN A 128 -2.51 31.48 22.11
N GLY A 129 -3.82 31.63 21.87
CA GLY A 129 -4.53 31.18 20.68
C GLY A 129 -4.17 31.90 19.37
N PRO A 130 -4.96 31.69 18.29
CA PRO A 130 -4.56 32.01 16.93
C PRO A 130 -4.39 33.51 16.70
N ALA A 131 -3.51 33.83 15.75
CA ALA A 131 -3.04 35.15 15.37
C ALA A 131 -4.15 36.14 14.95
N TYR A 132 -4.85 36.68 15.93
CA TYR A 132 -5.52 37.98 15.85
C TYR A 132 -4.91 38.89 16.92
N GLN A 133 -3.86 39.63 16.55
CA GLN A 133 -3.44 40.81 17.29
C GLN A 133 -3.83 42.04 16.47
N PRO A 134 -5.02 42.63 16.68
CA PRO A 134 -5.28 43.94 16.14
C PRO A 134 -4.41 44.96 16.90
N ASP A 135 -3.80 45.84 16.12
CA ASP A 135 -3.33 47.19 16.44
C ASP A 135 -2.12 47.40 17.37
N ALA A 136 -1.76 46.52 18.30
CA ALA A 136 -0.71 46.88 19.27
C ALA A 136 0.74 46.83 18.70
N ALA A 137 1.01 46.00 17.68
CA ALA A 137 2.36 45.80 17.16
C ALA A 137 2.74 46.73 15.98
N VAL A 138 1.75 47.27 15.26
CA VAL A 138 1.98 48.07 14.04
C VAL A 138 2.39 49.51 14.38
N ASP A 139 1.92 50.06 15.50
CA ASP A 139 2.31 51.42 15.96
C ASP A 139 3.80 51.53 16.36
N ALA A 140 4.49 50.41 16.58
CA ALA A 140 5.92 50.39 16.88
C ALA A 140 6.83 50.44 15.63
N ILE A 141 6.27 50.48 14.42
CA ILE A 141 7.00 50.39 13.13
C ILE A 141 7.36 51.79 12.58
N ALA A 142 7.25 52.84 13.39
CA ALA A 142 7.74 54.18 13.04
C ALA A 142 9.29 54.22 13.08
N GLY A 143 9.96 53.77 12.00
CA GLY A 143 11.41 53.96 11.88
C GLY A 143 12.22 53.09 10.92
N ARG A 144 11.62 52.28 10.03
CA ARG A 144 12.39 51.48 9.05
C ARG A 144 12.12 51.90 7.61
N ALA A 145 13.12 51.70 6.75
CA ALA A 145 13.14 52.15 5.36
C ALA A 145 12.03 51.47 4.55
N ALA A 146 10.90 52.15 4.39
CA ALA A 146 9.93 51.84 3.37
C ALA A 146 10.55 52.14 1.99
N TYR A 147 10.45 51.19 1.06
CA TYR A 147 10.63 51.50 -0.35
C TYR A 147 9.32 52.13 -0.84
N ASP A 148 9.29 53.45 -0.91
CA ASP A 148 8.16 54.25 -1.38
C ASP A 148 8.58 54.93 -2.69
N ASP A 149 8.43 54.21 -3.79
CA ASP A 149 8.62 54.74 -5.15
C ASP A 149 7.33 54.53 -5.94
N GLU A 150 6.28 55.26 -5.56
CA GLU A 150 5.44 56.02 -6.48
C GLU A 150 4.23 56.58 -5.73
N VAL A 151 3.98 57.87 -5.92
CA VAL A 151 3.01 58.72 -5.22
C VAL A 151 1.54 58.27 -5.34
N THR A 152 1.20 57.14 -5.97
CA THR A 152 -0.21 56.82 -6.27
C THR A 152 -0.70 55.36 -6.30
N ALA A 153 0.04 54.28 -5.95
CA ALA A 153 -0.56 52.95 -6.18
C ALA A 153 -0.29 51.78 -5.20
N PHE A 154 0.85 51.67 -4.54
CA PHE A 154 1.12 50.46 -3.74
C PHE A 154 2.38 50.64 -2.91
N SER A 155 2.40 50.17 -1.66
CA SER A 155 3.64 50.14 -0.89
C SER A 155 3.86 48.77 -0.27
N VAL A 156 5.08 48.26 -0.42
CA VAL A 156 5.52 46.97 0.13
C VAL A 156 6.53 47.25 1.24
N LEU A 157 6.28 46.71 2.43
CA LEU A 157 7.25 46.76 3.53
C LEU A 157 7.76 45.35 3.81
N VAL A 158 9.07 45.16 3.66
CA VAL A 158 9.75 43.93 4.08
C VAL A 158 10.32 44.17 5.47
N VAL A 159 9.78 43.47 6.46
CA VAL A 159 10.27 43.55 7.84
C VAL A 159 10.99 42.27 8.17
N SER A 160 12.30 42.34 8.42
CA SER A 160 12.98 41.31 9.21
C SER A 160 12.57 41.53 10.67
N ASP A 161 11.60 40.77 11.15
CA ASP A 161 11.14 40.91 12.52
C ASP A 161 12.03 40.12 13.47
N SER A 162 12.60 40.80 14.47
CA SER A 162 13.32 40.16 15.58
C SER A 162 12.41 39.30 16.46
N GLY A 163 11.09 39.53 16.46
CA GLY A 163 10.07 38.74 17.15
C GLY A 163 9.71 37.43 16.44
N ASN A 164 9.87 37.36 15.11
CA ASN A 164 9.62 36.17 14.30
C ASN A 164 10.91 35.44 13.91
N ALA A 165 11.82 35.26 14.87
CA ALA A 165 13.10 34.58 14.68
C ALA A 165 13.96 35.12 13.51
N GLY A 166 13.79 36.39 13.13
CA GLY A 166 14.53 37.01 12.02
C GLY A 166 14.02 36.67 10.62
N GLN A 167 12.84 36.06 10.49
CA GLN A 167 12.24 35.76 9.18
C GLN A 167 11.70 37.04 8.52
N PRO A 168 11.87 37.19 7.18
CA PRO A 168 11.35 38.34 6.45
C PRO A 168 9.84 38.20 6.22
N THR A 169 9.04 39.10 6.77
CA THR A 169 7.59 39.13 6.54
C THR A 169 7.25 40.24 5.54
N LEU A 170 6.38 39.93 4.57
CA LEU A 170 5.87 40.87 3.59
C LEU A 170 4.53 41.46 4.06
N TYR A 171 4.46 42.78 4.06
CA TYR A 171 3.24 43.54 4.32
C TYR A 171 2.91 44.40 3.10
N PHE A 172 1.64 44.41 2.72
CA PHE A 172 1.10 45.21 1.62
C PHE A 172 0.11 46.23 2.15
N LYS A 173 0.01 47.38 1.48
CA LYS A 173 -1.14 48.28 1.64
C LYS A 173 -1.49 48.96 0.33
N LEU A 174 -2.77 49.33 0.22
CA LEU A 174 -3.38 49.90 -0.98
C LEU A 174 -2.85 51.30 -1.32
N SER A 175 -2.32 52.04 -0.35
CA SER A 175 -1.67 53.33 -0.59
C SER A 175 -0.81 53.78 0.60
N ALA A 176 0.09 54.74 0.37
CA ALA A 176 0.94 55.31 1.41
C ALA A 176 0.16 55.89 2.62
N GLY A 177 -1.08 56.37 2.40
CA GLY A 177 -1.94 56.96 3.44
C GLY A 177 -2.96 56.02 4.10
N SER A 178 -3.06 54.76 3.68
CA SER A 178 -3.96 53.78 4.30
C SER A 178 -3.40 53.33 5.66
N ALA A 179 -4.27 53.26 6.66
CA ALA A 179 -3.97 52.70 7.98
C ALA A 179 -4.00 51.16 7.99
N ASP A 180 -4.64 50.56 6.99
CA ASP A 180 -4.90 49.13 6.93
C ASP A 180 -3.77 48.42 6.19
N TRP A 181 -2.90 47.75 6.94
CA TRP A 181 -1.93 46.81 6.38
C TRP A 181 -2.59 45.45 6.16
N SER A 182 -2.15 44.74 5.12
CA SER A 182 -2.49 43.33 4.95
C SER A 182 -2.04 42.52 6.17
N ALA A 183 -2.69 41.38 6.41
CA ALA A 183 -2.09 40.36 7.25
C ALA A 183 -0.66 40.06 6.74
N GLY A 184 0.28 39.93 7.66
CA GLY A 184 1.66 39.61 7.32
C GLY A 184 1.70 38.24 6.64
N ILE A 185 2.21 38.18 5.42
CA ILE A 185 2.46 36.89 4.77
C ILE A 185 3.77 36.37 5.35
N THR A 186 3.64 35.55 6.38
CA THR A 186 4.76 34.86 7.01
C THR A 186 5.09 33.62 6.18
N TRP A 187 6.37 33.45 5.83
CA TRP A 187 6.81 32.25 5.13
C TRP A 187 6.55 30.99 5.97
N LEU A 188 6.30 29.87 5.29
CA LEU A 188 6.12 28.55 5.91
C LEU A 188 7.16 28.32 7.03
N PRO A 189 6.76 27.83 8.22
CA PRO A 189 7.70 27.57 9.30
C PRO A 189 8.79 26.61 8.82
N GLN A 190 10.05 26.92 9.15
CA GLN A 190 11.26 26.18 8.76
C GLN A 190 11.22 24.67 9.14
N THR A 191 10.28 24.27 9.99
CA THR A 191 10.09 22.91 10.49
C THR A 191 9.03 22.08 9.75
N ALA A 192 8.24 22.68 8.85
CA ALA A 192 7.31 21.93 8.00
C ALA A 192 7.97 21.65 6.65
N GLY A 193 8.36 20.39 6.40
CA GLY A 193 8.83 19.97 5.08
C GLY A 193 7.77 20.28 4.02
N PRO A 194 8.06 21.02 2.93
CA PRO A 194 7.03 21.40 1.97
C PRO A 194 6.64 20.22 1.08
N ALA A 195 5.40 20.20 0.60
CA ALA A 195 4.95 19.28 -0.44
C ALA A 195 5.11 19.93 -1.81
N PHE A 196 5.82 19.28 -2.73
CA PHE A 196 6.07 19.76 -4.08
C PHE A 196 5.55 18.77 -5.12
N THR A 197 5.10 19.32 -6.24
CA THR A 197 4.89 18.56 -7.47
C THR A 197 5.94 19.02 -8.48
N VAL A 198 6.68 18.08 -9.05
CA VAL A 198 7.74 18.33 -10.03
C VAL A 198 7.38 17.69 -11.36
N ARG A 199 7.87 18.28 -12.45
CA ARG A 199 7.62 17.78 -13.79
C ARG A 199 8.27 16.43 -14.01
N THR A 200 9.54 16.31 -13.65
CA THR A 200 10.32 15.06 -13.77
C THR A 200 11.41 15.00 -12.70
N ALA A 201 12.13 13.87 -12.62
CA ALA A 201 13.23 13.66 -11.69
C ALA A 201 14.44 13.06 -12.42
N THR A 202 15.64 13.39 -11.93
CA THR A 202 16.89 12.86 -12.50
C THR A 202 16.93 11.32 -12.44
N THR A 203 17.67 10.72 -13.36
CA THR A 203 17.98 9.28 -13.39
C THR A 203 19.49 9.00 -13.23
N ALA A 204 20.31 10.05 -13.28
CA ALA A 204 21.76 10.02 -13.16
C ALA A 204 22.30 11.41 -12.77
N ASP A 205 23.60 11.50 -12.54
CA ASP A 205 24.29 12.77 -12.32
C ASP A 205 24.14 13.71 -13.54
N ILE A 206 23.94 14.99 -13.27
CA ILE A 206 23.75 16.03 -14.29
C ILE A 206 24.57 17.28 -13.94
N ALA A 207 24.98 18.03 -14.96
CA ALA A 207 25.55 19.36 -14.78
C ALA A 207 24.43 20.39 -14.52
N ILE A 208 24.09 20.65 -13.26
CA ILE A 208 22.97 21.53 -12.87
C ILE A 208 22.99 22.88 -13.60
N ALA A 209 24.17 23.49 -13.79
CA ALA A 209 24.30 24.79 -14.43
C ALA A 209 23.89 24.84 -15.92
N SER A 210 23.84 23.68 -16.60
CA SER A 210 23.61 23.61 -18.05
C SER A 210 22.66 22.49 -18.49
N GLY A 211 22.22 21.61 -17.58
CA GLY A 211 21.36 20.46 -17.88
C GLY A 211 19.93 20.61 -17.36
N LEU A 212 19.53 21.83 -16.98
CA LEU A 212 18.18 22.17 -16.54
C LEU A 212 17.68 23.45 -17.27
N ASN A 213 18.05 23.62 -18.53
CA ASN A 213 17.54 24.68 -19.38
C ASN A 213 16.24 24.25 -20.07
N GLY A 214 15.45 25.22 -20.55
CA GLY A 214 14.32 24.92 -21.43
C GLY A 214 14.81 24.22 -22.72
N GLY A 215 14.22 23.08 -23.03
CA GLY A 215 14.59 22.22 -24.15
C GLY A 215 15.54 21.07 -23.81
N ASP A 216 16.16 21.06 -22.63
CA ASP A 216 16.93 19.90 -22.15
C ASP A 216 15.98 18.72 -21.87
N VAL A 217 16.50 17.49 -21.88
CA VAL A 217 15.70 16.27 -21.67
C VAL A 217 16.18 15.55 -20.41
N ILE A 218 15.25 15.35 -19.46
CA ILE A 218 15.46 14.55 -18.25
C ILE A 218 14.41 13.46 -18.22
N ASP A 219 14.85 12.21 -18.02
CA ASP A 219 13.97 11.03 -17.97
C ASP A 219 12.98 10.93 -19.15
N GLY A 220 13.41 11.35 -20.35
CA GLY A 220 12.58 11.37 -21.56
C GLY A 220 11.61 12.55 -21.67
N VAL A 221 11.55 13.44 -20.67
CA VAL A 221 10.71 14.65 -20.66
C VAL A 221 11.53 15.85 -21.10
N THR A 222 11.04 16.60 -22.10
CA THR A 222 11.64 17.87 -22.52
C THR A 222 11.21 18.98 -21.57
N LEU A 223 12.18 19.65 -20.95
CA LEU A 223 11.96 20.65 -19.91
C LEU A 223 11.46 21.98 -20.47
N VAL A 224 10.57 22.66 -19.74
CA VAL A 224 10.14 24.03 -20.03
C VAL A 224 10.63 24.97 -18.94
N ALA A 225 11.10 26.17 -19.32
CA ALA A 225 11.56 27.17 -18.36
C ALA A 225 10.48 27.51 -17.33
N GLY A 226 10.85 27.57 -16.05
CA GLY A 226 9.95 27.80 -14.91
C GLY A 226 9.39 26.52 -14.27
N GLU A 227 9.53 25.36 -14.90
CA GLU A 227 9.11 24.08 -14.29
C GLU A 227 10.04 23.64 -13.16
N LEU A 228 9.56 22.74 -12.32
CA LEU A 228 10.33 22.16 -11.23
C LEU A 228 10.86 20.78 -11.60
N VAL A 229 12.11 20.50 -11.27
CA VAL A 229 12.76 19.19 -11.44
C VAL A 229 13.34 18.74 -10.11
N LEU A 230 13.08 17.48 -9.74
CA LEU A 230 13.75 16.86 -8.59
C LEU A 230 15.13 16.37 -9.03
N VAL A 231 16.18 16.98 -8.49
CA VAL A 231 17.57 16.57 -8.66
C VAL A 231 17.99 15.77 -7.44
N LYS A 232 18.08 14.45 -7.60
CA LYS A 232 18.31 13.50 -6.50
C LYS A 232 19.53 12.58 -6.68
N ASP A 233 20.10 12.53 -7.89
CA ASP A 233 21.17 11.59 -8.25
C ASP A 233 22.53 12.28 -8.49
N GLN A 234 22.80 13.40 -7.82
CA GLN A 234 24.10 14.07 -7.96
C GLN A 234 25.23 13.24 -7.35
N ALA A 235 26.39 13.24 -8.02
CA ALA A 235 27.61 12.62 -7.50
C ALA A 235 28.05 13.24 -6.16
N ALA A 236 27.76 14.53 -5.95
CA ALA A 236 27.85 15.18 -4.64
C ALA A 236 26.44 15.40 -4.06
N PRO A 237 25.97 14.57 -3.11
CA PRO A 237 24.60 14.63 -2.60
C PRO A 237 24.22 15.96 -1.93
N ALA A 238 25.20 16.81 -1.57
CA ALA A 238 24.93 18.16 -1.07
C ALA A 238 24.36 19.12 -2.14
N GLN A 239 24.40 18.73 -3.42
CA GLN A 239 23.82 19.44 -4.55
C GLN A 239 22.38 18.99 -4.86
N ASN A 240 21.91 17.88 -4.27
CA ASN A 240 20.54 17.45 -4.43
C ASN A 240 19.53 18.52 -3.93
N GLY A 241 18.33 18.49 -4.49
CA GLY A 241 17.27 19.44 -4.19
C GLY A 241 16.24 19.51 -5.31
N ILE A 242 15.31 20.44 -5.18
CA ILE A 242 14.30 20.73 -6.20
C ILE A 242 14.71 22.02 -6.88
N TYR A 243 14.84 22.00 -8.21
CA TYR A 243 15.37 23.11 -8.99
C TYR A 243 14.31 23.67 -9.95
N ILE A 244 14.39 24.96 -10.21
CA ILE A 244 13.61 25.66 -11.23
C ILE A 244 14.40 25.62 -12.55
N VAL A 245 13.76 25.14 -13.61
CA VAL A 245 14.32 25.08 -14.96
C VAL A 245 14.54 26.49 -15.51
N GLY A 246 15.73 26.77 -16.05
CA GLY A 246 16.05 28.07 -16.64
C GLY A 246 17.54 28.21 -17.02
N PRO A 247 17.95 29.35 -17.60
CA PRO A 247 19.34 29.61 -18.02
C PRO A 247 20.33 29.73 -16.85
N SER A 248 19.83 29.81 -15.62
CA SER A 248 20.61 29.80 -14.39
C SER A 248 19.78 29.07 -13.32
N PRO A 249 19.75 27.73 -13.35
CA PRO A 249 18.90 26.92 -12.49
C PRO A 249 19.21 27.19 -11.02
N THR A 250 18.19 27.49 -10.24
CA THR A 250 18.28 27.69 -8.80
C THR A 250 17.38 26.71 -8.08
N ARG A 251 17.72 26.38 -6.82
CA ARG A 251 16.77 25.65 -5.96
C ARG A 251 15.47 26.44 -5.82
N VAL A 252 14.36 25.72 -5.74
CA VAL A 252 13.04 26.32 -5.57
C VAL A 252 12.99 27.17 -4.30
N PHE A 253 12.16 28.21 -4.34
CA PHE A 253 11.91 29.05 -3.18
C PHE A 253 11.44 28.20 -1.99
N GLY A 254 11.98 28.46 -0.80
CA GLY A 254 11.73 27.66 0.40
C GLY A 254 12.69 26.48 0.59
N LEU A 255 13.67 26.27 -0.31
CA LEU A 255 14.79 25.33 -0.14
C LEU A 255 16.16 26.03 -0.28
N SER A 256 16.24 27.28 0.15
CA SER A 256 17.46 28.12 0.13
C SER A 256 18.40 27.90 1.33
N ALA A 257 17.97 27.12 2.32
CA ALA A 257 18.78 26.66 3.45
C ALA A 257 18.63 25.15 3.63
N TYR A 258 19.65 24.50 4.21
CA TYR A 258 19.65 23.05 4.36
C TYR A 258 18.45 22.55 5.18
N ASP A 259 18.17 23.18 6.31
CA ASP A 259 17.11 22.75 7.24
C ASP A 259 15.68 22.86 6.71
N GLN A 260 15.51 23.43 5.51
CA GLN A 260 14.23 23.45 4.81
C GLN A 260 13.98 22.19 3.96
N HIS A 261 15.02 21.38 3.70
CA HIS A 261 14.90 20.15 2.93
C HIS A 261 14.35 18.97 3.74
N PRO A 262 14.77 18.73 5.01
CA PRO A 262 14.23 17.65 5.83
C PRO A 262 12.70 17.58 5.82
N GLY A 263 12.15 16.39 5.52
CA GLY A 263 10.71 16.14 5.49
C GLY A 263 9.99 16.63 4.23
N ALA A 264 10.68 17.23 3.26
CA ALA A 264 10.07 17.64 2.00
C ALA A 264 9.50 16.41 1.26
N LEU A 265 8.23 16.47 0.88
CA LEU A 265 7.55 15.44 0.09
C LEU A 265 7.47 15.90 -1.36
N VAL A 266 7.84 15.04 -2.30
CA VAL A 266 7.88 15.38 -3.73
C VAL A 266 7.13 14.34 -4.54
N THR A 267 6.17 14.77 -5.36
CA THR A 267 5.49 13.92 -6.35
C THR A 267 5.99 14.25 -7.75
N VAL A 268 6.31 13.23 -8.54
CA VAL A 268 6.83 13.36 -9.92
C VAL A 268 5.70 13.08 -10.92
N GLN A 269 5.48 13.97 -11.87
CA GLN A 269 4.36 13.86 -12.82
C GLN A 269 4.69 13.03 -14.07
N GLU A 270 5.87 13.20 -14.65
CA GLU A 270 6.23 12.61 -15.94
C GLU A 270 7.67 12.06 -15.91
N GLY A 271 7.95 11.10 -16.80
CA GLY A 271 9.23 10.41 -16.89
C GLY A 271 9.09 9.00 -17.44
N ALA A 272 10.14 8.46 -18.06
CA ALA A 272 10.18 7.07 -18.47
C ALA A 272 10.39 6.12 -17.27
N VAL A 273 11.16 6.56 -16.27
CA VAL A 273 11.54 5.77 -15.09
C VAL A 273 10.85 6.26 -13.82
N ASN A 274 10.75 7.59 -13.63
CA ASN A 274 10.33 8.19 -12.38
C ASN A 274 8.91 8.78 -12.41
N ALA A 275 8.11 8.57 -13.46
CA ALA A 275 6.71 9.02 -13.49
C ALA A 275 5.89 8.43 -12.32
N ASP A 276 4.94 9.23 -11.83
CA ASP A 276 4.00 8.88 -10.75
C ASP A 276 4.64 8.44 -9.42
N THR A 277 5.92 8.78 -9.22
CA THR A 277 6.64 8.43 -8.00
C THR A 277 6.47 9.49 -6.90
N ARG A 278 6.59 9.06 -5.64
CA ARG A 278 6.69 9.95 -4.48
C ARG A 278 8.04 9.78 -3.79
N TRP A 279 8.62 10.88 -3.35
CA TRP A 279 9.92 10.94 -2.71
C TRP A 279 9.83 11.75 -1.43
N LEU A 280 10.49 11.26 -0.37
CA LEU A 280 10.62 11.97 0.90
C LEU A 280 12.09 12.36 1.09
N CYS A 281 12.34 13.61 1.45
CA CYS A 281 13.65 14.01 1.96
C CYS A 281 13.84 13.46 3.38
N THR A 282 14.70 12.47 3.52
CA THR A 282 14.96 11.77 4.78
C THR A 282 16.15 12.34 5.55
N SER A 283 16.78 13.40 5.04
CA SER A 283 17.80 14.15 5.77
C SER A 283 17.23 14.72 7.07
N ILE A 284 18.05 14.77 8.13
CA ILE A 284 17.69 15.38 9.42
C ILE A 284 18.16 16.83 9.49
N GLN A 285 17.48 17.66 10.30
CA GLN A 285 17.89 19.05 10.57
C GLN A 285 19.26 19.14 11.26
N GLY A 286 19.93 20.28 11.10
CA GLY A 286 21.24 20.58 11.68
C GLY A 286 22.41 20.52 10.68
N GLY A 287 22.15 20.61 9.38
CA GLY A 287 23.18 20.57 8.34
C GLY A 287 23.48 21.92 7.68
N THR A 288 24.43 21.94 6.75
CA THR A 288 24.84 23.14 6.00
C THR A 288 24.66 22.92 4.50
N LEU A 289 23.99 23.88 3.83
CA LEU A 289 23.67 23.77 2.41
C LEU A 289 24.96 23.76 1.59
N GLY A 290 25.05 22.87 0.59
CA GLY A 290 26.22 22.74 -0.28
C GLY A 290 27.40 21.97 0.33
N SER A 291 27.29 21.49 1.57
CA SER A 291 28.30 20.61 2.19
C SER A 291 27.70 19.35 2.81
N THR A 292 26.58 19.46 3.52
CA THR A 292 25.87 18.30 4.07
C THR A 292 25.00 17.64 3.00
N ALA A 293 25.01 16.30 2.95
CA ALA A 293 24.25 15.51 2.01
C ALA A 293 22.73 15.71 2.16
N ILE A 294 22.04 15.91 1.04
CA ILE A 294 20.57 15.96 0.97
C ILE A 294 20.08 14.68 0.32
N THR A 295 19.35 13.87 1.07
CA THR A 295 18.93 12.52 0.65
C THR A 295 17.43 12.48 0.41
N PHE A 296 17.04 12.19 -0.84
CA PHE A 296 15.67 11.87 -1.20
C PHE A 296 15.52 10.37 -1.35
N SER A 297 14.61 9.78 -0.58
CA SER A 297 14.28 8.37 -0.65
C SER A 297 12.93 8.20 -1.33
N ARG A 298 12.84 7.26 -2.28
CA ARG A 298 11.56 6.93 -2.91
C ARG A 298 10.66 6.32 -1.84
N MET A 299 9.42 6.80 -1.77
CA MET A 299 8.41 6.15 -0.97
C MET A 299 7.78 5.03 -1.79
N GLU A 300 8.26 3.81 -1.57
CA GLU A 300 7.62 2.58 -2.02
C GLU A 300 7.20 1.80 -0.78
N VAL A 301 5.90 1.76 -0.50
CA VAL A 301 5.35 0.81 0.46
C VAL A 301 4.68 -0.28 -0.37
N PRO A 302 5.38 -1.37 -0.71
CA PRO A 302 4.74 -2.45 -1.44
C PRO A 302 3.70 -3.11 -0.53
N PRO A 303 2.55 -3.57 -1.06
CA PRO A 303 1.62 -4.34 -0.26
C PRO A 303 2.29 -5.63 0.21
N ARG A 304 1.97 -6.07 1.45
CA ARG A 304 2.46 -7.36 1.94
C ARG A 304 1.98 -8.48 1.01
N GLY A 305 2.86 -9.42 0.70
CA GLY A 305 2.57 -10.48 -0.27
C GLY A 305 2.72 -10.08 -1.74
N HIS A 306 3.14 -8.84 -2.04
CA HIS A 306 3.50 -8.44 -3.41
C HIS A 306 4.59 -9.35 -3.97
N LEU A 307 4.34 -9.93 -5.13
CA LEU A 307 5.31 -10.74 -5.88
C LEU A 307 4.93 -10.68 -7.36
N TYR A 308 5.90 -10.30 -8.19
CA TYR A 308 5.77 -10.27 -9.64
C TYR A 308 7.03 -10.87 -10.29
N GLY A 309 6.85 -11.76 -11.26
CA GLY A 309 7.96 -12.43 -11.93
C GLY A 309 8.70 -13.40 -11.01
N LEU A 310 10.03 -13.29 -10.96
CA LEU A 310 10.91 -14.13 -10.12
C LEU A 310 10.71 -15.64 -10.37
N ILE A 311 10.35 -16.00 -11.61
CA ILE A 311 10.12 -17.38 -12.04
C ILE A 311 11.46 -18.12 -12.01
N LEU A 312 11.44 -19.31 -11.41
CA LEU A 312 12.56 -20.23 -11.33
C LEU A 312 12.53 -21.17 -12.53
N SER A 313 13.70 -21.56 -13.02
CA SER A 313 13.86 -22.61 -14.01
C SER A 313 15.17 -23.35 -13.79
N ASN A 314 15.20 -24.65 -14.08
CA ASN A 314 16.46 -25.40 -14.10
C ASN A 314 17.46 -24.72 -15.04
N ASN A 315 18.71 -24.61 -14.59
CA ASN A 315 19.77 -24.06 -15.43
C ASN A 315 20.07 -24.97 -16.62
N ALA A 316 20.37 -24.37 -17.78
CA ALA A 316 20.63 -25.11 -19.00
C ALA A 316 21.99 -25.86 -19.01
N THR A 317 22.94 -25.47 -18.16
CA THR A 317 24.29 -26.05 -18.08
C THR A 317 24.38 -27.08 -16.96
N ASP A 318 23.87 -26.74 -15.77
CA ASP A 318 23.78 -27.66 -14.62
C ASP A 318 22.38 -27.64 -14.02
N ALA A 319 21.49 -28.47 -14.57
CA ALA A 319 20.12 -28.59 -14.08
C ALA A 319 20.01 -29.27 -12.70
N GLY A 320 21.07 -29.93 -12.22
CA GLY A 320 21.08 -30.70 -10.98
C GLY A 320 21.37 -29.85 -9.75
N HIS A 321 22.13 -28.77 -9.89
CA HIS A 321 22.54 -27.95 -8.75
C HIS A 321 22.22 -26.46 -8.93
N ASP A 322 21.92 -26.01 -10.15
CA ASP A 322 21.76 -24.59 -10.46
C ASP A 322 20.34 -24.24 -10.89
N ILE A 323 19.89 -23.06 -10.45
CA ILE A 323 18.62 -22.44 -10.84
C ILE A 323 18.87 -21.10 -11.50
N ASP A 324 18.11 -20.83 -12.56
CA ASP A 324 17.96 -19.49 -13.13
C ASP A 324 16.71 -18.82 -12.54
N VAL A 325 16.87 -17.58 -12.09
CA VAL A 325 15.80 -16.74 -11.56
C VAL A 325 15.57 -15.58 -12.51
N ALA A 326 14.37 -15.51 -13.06
CA ALA A 326 13.96 -14.42 -13.94
C ALA A 326 13.86 -13.08 -13.18
N VAL A 327 13.93 -11.97 -13.92
CA VAL A 327 13.69 -10.63 -13.38
C VAL A 327 12.32 -10.53 -12.72
N GLY A 328 12.20 -9.64 -11.75
CA GLY A 328 10.95 -9.43 -11.04
C GLY A 328 11.15 -8.66 -9.75
N GLU A 329 10.11 -8.64 -8.92
CA GLU A 329 10.14 -7.92 -7.66
C GLU A 329 9.22 -8.57 -6.63
N ALA A 330 9.51 -8.32 -5.37
CA ALA A 330 8.65 -8.73 -4.28
C ALA A 330 8.76 -7.79 -3.07
N ALA A 331 7.69 -7.73 -2.28
CA ALA A 331 7.74 -7.19 -0.93
C ALA A 331 8.53 -8.14 -0.01
N SER A 332 9.31 -7.60 0.93
CA SER A 332 9.88 -8.40 2.01
C SER A 332 8.80 -8.96 2.95
N ASP A 333 9.14 -10.02 3.68
CA ASP A 333 8.23 -10.69 4.63
C ASP A 333 8.05 -9.95 5.98
N ASP A 334 8.75 -8.83 6.16
CA ASP A 334 8.68 -7.99 7.35
C ASP A 334 7.28 -7.44 7.66
N THR A 335 7.10 -7.00 8.90
CA THR A 335 5.90 -6.27 9.32
C THR A 335 5.73 -4.95 8.56
N THR A 336 6.86 -4.32 8.20
CA THR A 336 6.93 -3.13 7.33
C THR A 336 7.75 -3.51 6.09
N PRO A 337 7.10 -3.93 4.99
CA PRO A 337 7.79 -4.53 3.86
C PRO A 337 8.62 -3.52 3.07
N ALA A 338 9.82 -3.92 2.65
CA ALA A 338 10.64 -3.21 1.67
C ALA A 338 10.43 -3.80 0.27
N LEU A 339 10.45 -2.96 -0.78
CA LEU A 339 10.41 -3.47 -2.15
C LEU A 339 11.80 -3.98 -2.56
N MET A 340 11.87 -5.24 -2.99
CA MET A 340 13.09 -5.86 -3.49
C MET A 340 12.91 -6.14 -4.98
N ARG A 341 13.65 -5.42 -5.82
CA ARG A 341 13.59 -5.55 -7.28
C ARG A 341 14.86 -6.19 -7.84
N LEU A 342 14.70 -7.34 -8.48
CA LEU A 342 15.74 -8.02 -9.25
C LEU A 342 15.67 -7.55 -10.71
N THR A 343 16.60 -6.68 -11.09
CA THR A 343 16.59 -6.00 -12.40
C THR A 343 17.27 -6.80 -13.52
N SER A 344 18.05 -7.82 -13.18
CA SER A 344 18.71 -8.74 -14.11
C SER A 344 18.52 -10.17 -13.64
N ALA A 345 18.31 -11.11 -14.57
CA ALA A 345 18.19 -12.52 -14.22
C ALA A 345 19.50 -13.03 -13.58
N LEU A 346 19.38 -13.96 -12.64
CA LEU A 346 20.52 -14.56 -11.93
C LEU A 346 20.48 -16.08 -12.05
N THR A 347 21.62 -16.67 -12.39
CA THR A 347 21.92 -18.08 -12.13
C THR A 347 22.53 -18.21 -10.74
N LYS A 348 22.06 -19.16 -9.93
CA LYS A 348 22.55 -19.39 -8.56
C LYS A 348 22.72 -20.89 -8.30
N ARG A 349 23.79 -21.24 -7.57
CA ARG A 349 24.22 -22.63 -7.35
C ARG A 349 23.86 -23.11 -5.95
N ALA A 350 22.92 -24.05 -5.82
CA ALA A 350 22.37 -24.50 -4.54
C ALA A 350 23.38 -25.29 -3.69
N ASP A 351 24.34 -25.93 -4.34
CA ASP A 351 25.36 -26.79 -3.72
C ASP A 351 26.61 -26.02 -3.22
N THR A 352 26.66 -24.71 -3.48
CA THR A 352 27.82 -23.87 -3.21
C THR A 352 27.45 -22.80 -2.18
N ALA A 353 28.36 -22.55 -1.23
CA ALA A 353 28.18 -21.54 -0.19
C ALA A 353 27.85 -20.16 -0.79
N TRP A 354 26.94 -19.44 -0.14
CA TRP A 354 26.41 -18.19 -0.65
C TRP A 354 27.51 -17.15 -0.94
N ALA A 355 27.42 -16.55 -2.12
CA ALA A 355 28.17 -15.35 -2.49
C ALA A 355 27.28 -14.47 -3.38
N PRO A 356 27.47 -13.14 -3.37
CA PRO A 356 26.64 -12.25 -4.18
C PRO A 356 26.94 -12.39 -5.67
N GLY A 357 25.95 -12.09 -6.51
CA GLY A 357 26.07 -11.99 -7.96
C GLY A 357 25.64 -13.22 -8.76
N ASN A 358 25.67 -13.04 -10.09
CA ASN A 358 25.30 -14.04 -11.08
C ASN A 358 26.34 -15.16 -11.19
N GLY A 359 25.89 -16.42 -11.21
CA GLY A 359 26.74 -17.61 -11.22
C GLY A 359 27.41 -17.91 -9.88
N SER A 360 27.05 -17.18 -8.82
CA SER A 360 27.59 -17.39 -7.47
C SER A 360 26.80 -18.45 -6.70
N GLY A 361 27.40 -18.95 -5.61
CA GLY A 361 26.72 -19.88 -4.71
C GLY A 361 25.49 -19.25 -4.05
N ALA A 362 24.54 -20.11 -3.71
CA ALA A 362 23.23 -19.73 -3.17
C ALA A 362 23.03 -20.21 -1.72
N SER A 363 23.75 -21.25 -1.28
CA SER A 363 23.48 -21.90 0.00
C SER A 363 23.76 -20.97 1.18
N LEU A 364 22.69 -20.61 1.90
CA LEU A 364 22.75 -19.88 3.17
C LEU A 364 23.12 -20.80 4.34
N ASP A 365 23.05 -22.11 4.13
CA ASP A 365 23.38 -23.13 5.12
C ASP A 365 24.80 -23.68 4.94
N SER A 366 25.33 -24.28 6.01
CA SER A 366 26.71 -24.81 6.07
C SER A 366 26.85 -26.28 5.66
N GLY A 367 25.74 -26.94 5.33
CA GLY A 367 25.68 -28.37 4.98
C GLY A 367 25.57 -28.64 3.48
N ALA A 368 25.84 -29.89 3.09
CA ALA A 368 25.55 -30.37 1.74
C ALA A 368 24.03 -30.58 1.57
N LEU A 369 23.55 -30.51 0.32
CA LEU A 369 22.15 -30.75 -0.01
C LEU A 369 21.70 -32.15 0.43
N THR A 370 20.58 -32.21 1.17
CA THR A 370 20.05 -33.46 1.72
C THR A 370 19.35 -34.29 0.64
N ALA A 371 19.70 -35.58 0.53
CA ALA A 371 19.06 -36.49 -0.42
C ALA A 371 17.56 -36.63 -0.13
N ASN A 372 16.73 -36.50 -1.18
CA ASN A 372 15.27 -36.39 -1.07
C ASN A 372 14.77 -35.21 -0.21
N GLY A 373 15.63 -34.20 0.04
CA GLY A 373 15.28 -33.00 0.79
C GLY A 373 14.60 -31.93 -0.08
N THR A 374 14.46 -30.72 0.49
CA THR A 374 13.85 -29.57 -0.18
C THR A 374 14.79 -28.36 -0.13
N VAL A 375 15.02 -27.72 -1.27
CA VAL A 375 15.69 -26.42 -1.35
C VAL A 375 14.62 -25.32 -1.42
N HIS A 376 14.61 -24.44 -0.42
CA HIS A 376 13.80 -23.24 -0.37
C HIS A 376 14.58 -22.07 -0.97
N TRP A 377 13.98 -21.36 -1.92
CA TRP A 377 14.57 -20.22 -2.61
C TRP A 377 14.04 -18.91 -2.07
N TRP A 378 14.95 -17.97 -1.84
CA TRP A 378 14.69 -16.69 -1.20
C TRP A 378 15.27 -15.55 -2.04
N LEU A 379 14.45 -14.54 -2.30
CA LEU A 379 14.96 -13.22 -2.66
C LEU A 379 15.49 -12.56 -1.39
N ILE A 380 16.67 -11.96 -1.45
CA ILE A 380 17.31 -11.29 -0.31
C ILE A 380 17.79 -9.89 -0.73
N SER A 381 17.79 -8.94 0.20
CA SER A 381 18.23 -7.57 -0.10
C SER A 381 18.97 -6.90 1.05
N THR A 382 19.94 -6.06 0.68
CA THR A 382 20.59 -5.10 1.59
C THR A 382 19.78 -3.81 1.77
N GLY A 383 18.67 -3.67 1.03
CA GLY A 383 17.92 -2.42 0.85
C GLY A 383 18.30 -1.65 -0.41
N ALA A 384 19.49 -1.92 -0.98
CA ALA A 384 19.95 -1.32 -2.24
C ALA A 384 20.29 -2.38 -3.30
N THR A 385 20.82 -3.52 -2.88
CA THR A 385 21.20 -4.63 -3.76
C THR A 385 20.36 -5.84 -3.45
N VAL A 386 19.79 -6.43 -4.50
CA VAL A 386 18.95 -7.62 -4.44
C VAL A 386 19.70 -8.80 -5.03
N ASP A 387 19.63 -9.93 -4.33
CA ASP A 387 20.24 -11.20 -4.73
C ASP A 387 19.30 -12.35 -4.38
N VAL A 388 19.74 -13.57 -4.64
CA VAL A 388 19.00 -14.80 -4.33
C VAL A 388 19.88 -15.70 -3.46
N GLY A 389 19.29 -16.24 -2.42
CA GLY A 389 19.85 -17.30 -1.59
C GLY A 389 18.92 -18.50 -1.55
N CYS A 390 19.44 -19.63 -1.09
CA CYS A 390 18.64 -20.82 -0.84
C CYS A 390 18.98 -21.42 0.53
N SER A 391 18.04 -22.17 1.08
CA SER A 391 18.22 -22.87 2.35
C SER A 391 17.59 -24.26 2.28
N ASP A 392 18.15 -25.20 3.03
CA ASP A 392 17.61 -26.54 3.20
C ASP A 392 16.58 -26.52 4.33
N HIS A 393 15.38 -27.06 4.06
CA HIS A 393 14.33 -27.23 5.05
C HIS A 393 14.83 -27.94 6.31
N ASP A 394 15.64 -28.99 6.16
CA ASP A 394 16.03 -29.85 7.28
C ASP A 394 16.98 -29.14 8.27
N THR A 395 17.77 -28.19 7.77
CA THR A 395 18.76 -27.45 8.58
C THR A 395 18.22 -26.10 9.06
N SER A 396 17.42 -25.41 8.25
CA SER A 396 17.01 -24.01 8.48
C SER A 396 15.49 -23.80 8.58
N GLY A 397 14.69 -24.83 8.28
CA GLY A 397 13.25 -24.72 8.10
C GLY A 397 12.87 -23.65 7.07
N LEU A 398 11.81 -22.89 7.38
CA LEU A 398 11.38 -21.72 6.59
C LEU A 398 11.94 -20.40 7.15
N SER A 399 13.08 -20.44 7.82
CA SER A 399 13.66 -19.27 8.49
C SER A 399 15.18 -19.19 8.28
N PRO A 400 15.62 -18.90 7.03
CA PRO A 400 17.05 -18.83 6.72
C PRO A 400 17.75 -17.73 7.52
N THR A 401 19.00 -17.99 7.88
CA THR A 401 19.91 -16.96 8.40
C THR A 401 20.48 -16.18 7.21
N LEU A 402 20.33 -14.85 7.22
CA LEU A 402 20.78 -14.02 6.11
C LEU A 402 22.29 -13.73 6.16
N PRO A 403 22.96 -13.58 5.01
CA PRO A 403 24.35 -13.14 4.96
C PRO A 403 24.53 -11.75 5.57
N SER A 404 25.75 -11.44 6.03
CA SER A 404 26.04 -10.14 6.62
C SER A 404 25.67 -8.99 5.67
N GLY A 405 24.91 -8.01 6.18
CA GLY A 405 24.45 -6.85 5.43
C GLY A 405 23.13 -7.04 4.66
N TYR A 406 22.64 -8.27 4.53
CA TYR A 406 21.31 -8.55 3.98
C TYR A 406 20.28 -8.51 5.10
N LEU A 407 19.26 -7.68 4.92
CA LEU A 407 18.27 -7.33 5.95
C LEU A 407 16.89 -7.86 5.62
N TYR A 408 16.56 -7.89 4.33
CA TYR A 408 15.24 -8.22 3.84
C TYR A 408 15.26 -9.56 3.13
N LYS A 409 14.17 -10.32 3.24
CA LYS A 409 13.99 -11.57 2.52
C LYS A 409 12.55 -11.77 2.06
N GLN A 410 12.38 -12.59 1.05
CA GLN A 410 11.07 -13.05 0.61
C GLN A 410 11.17 -14.43 0.00
N TYR A 411 10.23 -15.30 0.34
CA TYR A 411 10.15 -16.65 -0.19
C TYR A 411 9.65 -16.66 -1.64
N ILE A 412 10.44 -17.20 -2.56
CA ILE A 412 10.16 -17.18 -4.01
C ILE A 412 9.94 -18.56 -4.63
N GLY A 413 10.10 -19.65 -3.89
CA GLY A 413 9.78 -20.97 -4.39
C GLY A 413 10.52 -22.09 -3.67
N SER A 414 10.21 -23.33 -4.03
CA SER A 414 10.92 -24.51 -3.55
C SER A 414 11.12 -25.52 -4.64
N THR A 415 12.25 -26.22 -4.57
CA THR A 415 12.60 -27.31 -5.49
C THR A 415 12.99 -28.55 -4.70
N PRO A 416 12.20 -29.63 -4.78
CA PRO A 416 12.54 -30.92 -4.18
C PRO A 416 13.74 -31.57 -4.87
N LEU A 417 14.51 -32.30 -4.07
CA LEU A 417 15.69 -33.02 -4.52
C LEU A 417 15.37 -34.50 -4.80
N ASP A 418 16.18 -35.13 -5.62
CA ASP A 418 16.18 -36.58 -5.82
C ASP A 418 17.06 -37.31 -4.79
N ALA A 419 17.13 -38.64 -4.90
CA ALA A 419 17.93 -39.47 -4.00
C ALA A 419 19.44 -39.24 -4.13
N SER A 420 19.89 -38.55 -5.19
CA SER A 420 21.28 -38.13 -5.41
C SER A 420 21.50 -36.64 -5.09
N SER A 421 20.54 -35.99 -4.43
CA SER A 421 20.54 -34.57 -4.09
C SER A 421 20.50 -33.63 -5.32
N ASN A 422 20.06 -34.09 -6.48
CA ASN A 422 19.85 -33.21 -7.64
C ASN A 422 18.46 -32.56 -7.58
N ILE A 423 18.39 -31.31 -8.03
CA ILE A 423 17.14 -30.60 -8.29
C ILE A 423 16.37 -31.35 -9.39
N ARG A 424 15.12 -31.72 -9.07
CA ARG A 424 14.25 -32.39 -10.04
C ARG A 424 13.89 -31.44 -11.18
N PRO A 425 13.86 -31.88 -12.45
CA PRO A 425 13.47 -31.02 -13.56
C PRO A 425 12.01 -30.56 -13.46
N PHE A 426 11.75 -29.28 -13.70
CA PHE A 426 10.41 -28.71 -13.64
C PHE A 426 10.19 -27.58 -14.65
N VAL A 427 8.91 -27.26 -14.86
CA VAL A 427 8.44 -26.04 -15.51
C VAL A 427 7.56 -25.30 -14.52
N GLN A 428 7.85 -24.01 -14.31
CA GLN A 428 7.06 -23.18 -13.42
C GLN A 428 6.10 -22.28 -14.21
N THR A 429 4.83 -22.29 -13.83
CA THR A 429 3.82 -21.31 -14.25
C THR A 429 3.23 -20.67 -13.01
N GLN A 430 3.60 -19.40 -12.75
CA GLN A 430 3.20 -18.66 -11.54
C GLN A 430 3.58 -19.43 -10.26
N ASP A 431 2.60 -19.97 -9.54
CA ASP A 431 2.78 -20.71 -8.29
C ASP A 431 2.81 -22.23 -8.50
N ARG A 432 2.50 -22.71 -9.71
CA ARG A 432 2.48 -24.14 -10.05
C ARG A 432 3.84 -24.56 -10.60
N PHE A 433 4.36 -25.65 -10.05
CA PHE A 433 5.58 -26.33 -10.49
C PHE A 433 5.18 -27.69 -11.06
N GLU A 434 5.47 -27.92 -12.34
CA GLU A 434 5.17 -29.17 -13.03
C GLU A 434 6.47 -29.91 -13.28
N TYR A 435 6.54 -31.17 -12.85
CA TYR A 435 7.68 -32.01 -13.12
C TYR A 435 7.75 -32.40 -14.61
N ASN A 436 8.97 -32.50 -15.13
CA ASN A 436 9.22 -32.88 -16.51
C ASN A 436 10.39 -33.87 -16.63
N PRO A 437 10.15 -35.20 -16.60
CA PRO A 437 8.85 -35.89 -16.58
C PRO A 437 8.22 -35.96 -15.18
N ALA A 438 6.96 -36.41 -15.11
CA ALA A 438 6.31 -36.75 -13.84
C ALA A 438 7.14 -37.74 -13.02
N VAL A 439 7.09 -37.61 -11.69
CA VAL A 439 7.94 -38.34 -10.76
C VAL A 439 7.15 -39.44 -10.07
N GLU A 440 7.63 -40.68 -10.16
CA GLU A 440 7.10 -41.77 -9.35
C GLU A 440 7.39 -41.51 -7.86
N ALA A 441 6.34 -41.28 -7.08
CA ALA A 441 6.47 -41.02 -5.64
C ALA A 441 6.67 -42.31 -4.86
N PHE A 442 5.85 -43.31 -5.17
CA PHE A 442 5.94 -44.65 -4.65
C PHE A 442 5.25 -45.61 -5.61
N ASP A 443 5.80 -46.81 -5.70
CA ASP A 443 5.16 -48.00 -6.28
C ASP A 443 5.16 -49.04 -5.16
N ALA A 444 4.19 -48.92 -4.26
CA ALA A 444 4.18 -49.68 -3.02
C ALA A 444 3.55 -51.05 -3.23
N GLY A 445 4.03 -52.02 -2.42
CA GLY A 445 3.34 -53.29 -2.20
C GLY A 445 1.93 -53.10 -1.59
N PRO A 446 1.35 -54.15 -1.00
CA PRO A 446 -0.08 -54.15 -0.74
C PRO A 446 -0.51 -53.02 0.21
N LEU A 447 -1.54 -52.27 -0.18
CA LEU A 447 -2.18 -51.27 0.68
C LEU A 447 -3.27 -51.98 1.51
N GLY A 448 -3.13 -51.90 2.83
CA GLY A 448 -4.04 -52.53 3.78
C GLY A 448 -5.22 -51.66 4.20
N THR A 449 -6.02 -52.19 5.12
CA THR A 449 -7.21 -51.52 5.66
C THR A 449 -6.91 -50.55 6.81
N SER A 450 -5.66 -50.14 6.95
CA SER A 450 -5.21 -49.20 7.98
C SER A 450 -4.39 -48.11 7.32
N GLY A 451 -4.67 -46.86 7.71
CA GLY A 451 -4.02 -45.67 7.17
C GLY A 451 -2.50 -45.79 7.19
N THR A 452 -1.89 -45.75 6.01
CA THR A 452 -0.45 -45.79 5.79
C THR A 452 0.00 -44.45 5.21
N ASN A 453 1.11 -43.91 5.72
CA ASN A 453 1.68 -42.65 5.24
C ASN A 453 2.63 -42.90 4.07
N PHE A 454 2.43 -42.17 2.98
CA PHE A 454 3.28 -42.21 1.80
C PHE A 454 3.97 -40.86 1.62
N LYS A 455 5.30 -40.88 1.49
CA LYS A 455 6.10 -39.69 1.21
C LYS A 455 5.97 -39.33 -0.26
N LEU A 456 5.72 -38.06 -0.55
CA LEU A 456 5.69 -37.54 -1.91
C LEU A 456 6.94 -36.69 -2.16
N PRO A 457 7.47 -36.67 -3.40
CA PRO A 457 8.55 -35.78 -3.81
C PRO A 457 7.99 -34.37 -4.01
N VAL A 458 7.68 -33.66 -2.94
CA VAL A 458 7.14 -32.29 -2.95
C VAL A 458 7.79 -31.48 -1.84
N PRO A 459 7.75 -30.13 -1.89
CA PRO A 459 8.36 -29.30 -0.87
C PRO A 459 7.84 -29.59 0.54
N GLU A 460 8.74 -29.48 1.51
CA GLU A 460 8.46 -29.66 2.94
C GLU A 460 8.40 -28.33 3.69
N GLY A 461 7.97 -28.37 4.96
CA GLY A 461 7.84 -27.20 5.83
C GLY A 461 6.47 -26.51 5.80
N PHE A 462 5.67 -26.77 4.77
CA PHE A 462 4.29 -26.30 4.66
C PHE A 462 3.42 -27.36 3.99
N ARG A 463 2.09 -27.21 4.09
CA ARG A 463 1.16 -28.11 3.42
C ARG A 463 1.17 -27.84 1.93
N CYS A 464 1.52 -28.84 1.13
CA CYS A 464 1.64 -28.69 -0.30
C CYS A 464 0.40 -29.25 -0.99
N ARG A 465 -0.17 -28.50 -1.95
CA ARG A 465 -1.24 -29.01 -2.81
C ARG A 465 -0.59 -29.67 -4.02
N VAL A 466 -0.80 -30.97 -4.17
CA VAL A 466 -0.10 -31.85 -5.10
C VAL A 466 -1.07 -32.36 -6.15
N GLU A 467 -0.59 -32.42 -7.38
CA GLU A 467 -1.28 -32.93 -8.55
C GLU A 467 -0.60 -34.24 -8.96
N GLY A 468 -1.37 -35.32 -9.09
CA GLY A 468 -0.80 -36.60 -9.50
C GLY A 468 -1.81 -37.60 -10.02
N ASP A 469 -1.26 -38.65 -10.62
CA ASP A 469 -1.99 -39.78 -11.17
C ASP A 469 -1.77 -40.99 -10.26
N PHE A 470 -2.88 -41.59 -9.79
CA PHE A 470 -2.83 -42.77 -8.92
C PHE A 470 -2.99 -44.05 -9.74
N ALA A 471 -2.25 -45.08 -9.35
CA ALA A 471 -2.36 -46.42 -9.90
C ALA A 471 -2.69 -47.40 -8.79
N SER A 472 -3.60 -48.35 -9.07
CA SER A 472 -3.93 -49.41 -8.13
C SER A 472 -4.23 -50.71 -8.86
N GLY A 473 -4.02 -51.83 -8.17
CA GLY A 473 -4.27 -53.16 -8.69
C GLY A 473 -4.72 -54.11 -7.59
N ASN A 474 -5.74 -54.91 -7.87
CA ASN A 474 -6.17 -55.98 -6.99
C ASN A 474 -6.69 -57.17 -7.80
N SER A 475 -6.29 -58.38 -7.43
CA SER A 475 -6.74 -59.60 -8.08
C SER A 475 -7.88 -60.27 -7.29
N GLY A 476 -9.08 -60.29 -7.90
CA GLY A 476 -10.15 -61.20 -7.50
C GLY A 476 -11.30 -60.61 -6.65
N GLN A 477 -11.26 -59.34 -6.24
CA GLN A 477 -12.39 -58.64 -5.61
C GLN A 477 -12.39 -57.14 -5.94
N ALA A 478 -13.58 -56.53 -5.88
CA ALA A 478 -13.72 -55.07 -5.96
C ALA A 478 -13.13 -54.42 -4.70
N PHE A 479 -12.61 -53.21 -4.85
CA PHE A 479 -11.97 -52.45 -3.77
C PHE A 479 -12.21 -50.95 -3.95
N ALA A 480 -12.05 -50.21 -2.86
CA ALA A 480 -12.05 -48.77 -2.81
C ALA A 480 -10.81 -48.29 -2.04
N ILE A 481 -10.16 -47.24 -2.56
CA ILE A 481 -9.02 -46.59 -1.89
C ILE A 481 -9.47 -45.20 -1.44
N THR A 482 -9.14 -44.88 -0.20
CA THR A 482 -9.35 -43.55 0.38
C THR A 482 -8.00 -42.87 0.57
N VAL A 483 -7.87 -41.65 0.06
CA VAL A 483 -6.70 -40.79 0.30
C VAL A 483 -7.13 -39.59 1.13
N TYR A 484 -6.41 -39.34 2.21
CA TYR A 484 -6.71 -38.29 3.16
C TYR A 484 -5.83 -37.07 2.94
N ALA A 485 -6.42 -35.88 3.03
CA ALA A 485 -5.67 -34.67 3.31
C ALA A 485 -5.22 -34.72 4.77
N THR A 486 -3.92 -34.68 5.02
CA THR A 486 -3.36 -35.00 6.33
C THR A 486 -3.77 -33.96 7.38
N GLY A 487 -4.37 -34.43 8.49
CA GLY A 487 -4.95 -33.60 9.56
C GLY A 487 -6.27 -34.12 10.14
N SER A 488 -6.95 -35.03 9.44
CA SER A 488 -8.00 -35.88 10.02
C SER A 488 -7.36 -37.15 10.58
N THR A 489 -7.50 -37.40 11.89
CA THR A 489 -7.32 -38.75 12.45
C THR A 489 -8.13 -39.76 11.64
N PRO A 490 -7.64 -41.01 11.44
CA PRO A 490 -8.44 -42.06 10.82
C PRO A 490 -9.69 -42.21 11.69
N PRO A 491 -10.90 -42.02 11.15
CA PRO A 491 -12.03 -42.10 12.02
C PRO A 491 -12.42 -43.58 12.14
N ASP A 492 -12.41 -44.10 13.36
CA ASP A 492 -13.47 -45.02 13.76
C ASP A 492 -14.80 -44.26 13.57
N ALA A 493 -15.36 -44.34 12.34
CA ALA A 493 -16.60 -43.76 11.79
C ALA A 493 -16.43 -42.60 10.76
N PRO A 494 -16.78 -42.82 9.48
CA PRO A 494 -16.40 -41.96 8.35
C PRO A 494 -16.80 -40.50 8.55
N ALA A 495 -15.81 -39.61 8.67
CA ALA A 495 -16.02 -38.18 8.58
C ALA A 495 -16.17 -37.81 7.11
N THR A 496 -17.42 -37.74 6.68
CA THR A 496 -17.88 -37.39 5.34
C THR A 496 -17.37 -36.00 4.92
N ALA A 497 -16.24 -35.94 4.20
CA ALA A 497 -16.19 -35.11 3.01
C ALA A 497 -16.75 -35.99 1.89
N GLY A 498 -17.99 -35.73 1.50
CA GLY A 498 -18.68 -36.54 0.51
C GLY A 498 -17.92 -36.53 -0.81
N ILE A 499 -17.32 -37.66 -1.18
CA ILE A 499 -17.29 -38.10 -2.57
C ILE A 499 -18.42 -39.12 -2.70
N ALA A 500 -19.67 -38.62 -2.76
CA ALA A 500 -20.83 -39.43 -3.10
C ALA A 500 -21.11 -39.29 -4.61
N SER A 501 -20.58 -40.27 -5.35
CA SER A 501 -21.06 -40.93 -6.57
C SER A 501 -21.98 -40.19 -7.59
N ASN A 502 -21.54 -40.29 -8.85
CA ASN A 502 -22.29 -40.30 -10.12
C ASN A 502 -22.78 -38.97 -10.77
N VAL A 503 -21.90 -38.34 -11.56
CA VAL A 503 -22.23 -37.79 -12.90
C VAL A 503 -21.02 -38.04 -13.81
N ALA A 504 -21.28 -38.54 -15.02
CA ALA A 504 -20.30 -38.79 -16.07
C ALA A 504 -19.22 -37.70 -16.16
N GLY A 505 -17.95 -38.08 -16.01
CA GLY A 505 -16.80 -37.19 -16.26
C GLY A 505 -15.84 -36.93 -15.10
N HIS A 506 -16.06 -37.50 -13.91
CA HIS A 506 -15.07 -37.50 -12.82
C HIS A 506 -14.57 -38.93 -12.60
N GLY A 507 -13.29 -39.17 -12.89
CA GLY A 507 -12.74 -40.51 -12.93
C GLY A 507 -12.60 -41.13 -11.54
N THR A 508 -13.59 -41.95 -11.22
CA THR A 508 -13.42 -43.19 -10.49
C THR A 508 -12.22 -43.95 -11.07
N LEU A 509 -11.23 -44.30 -10.25
CA LEU A 509 -10.38 -45.45 -10.55
C LEU A 509 -11.32 -46.67 -10.53
N GLY A 510 -11.63 -47.17 -11.73
CA GLY A 510 -12.82 -47.95 -12.07
C GLY A 510 -13.41 -48.88 -11.01
N ASP A 511 -14.73 -48.80 -10.85
CA ASP A 511 -15.51 -50.01 -10.60
C ASP A 511 -15.38 -50.90 -11.85
N ARG A 512 -14.47 -51.88 -11.80
CA ARG A 512 -14.48 -53.04 -12.70
C ARG A 512 -14.82 -54.27 -11.86
N SER A 513 -16.08 -54.65 -11.93
CA SER A 513 -16.51 -56.01 -11.58
C SER A 513 -15.55 -57.03 -12.19
N ALA A 514 -14.99 -57.89 -11.33
CA ALA A 514 -13.99 -58.88 -11.69
C ALA A 514 -14.44 -59.77 -12.87
N SER A 515 -13.65 -59.79 -13.94
CA SER A 515 -13.61 -60.91 -14.89
C SER A 515 -12.16 -61.33 -15.09
N SER A 516 -11.77 -62.39 -14.37
CA SER A 516 -10.58 -63.26 -14.59
C SER A 516 -9.51 -62.72 -15.56
N GLY A 517 -8.51 -62.04 -15.01
CA GLY A 517 -7.34 -61.53 -15.71
C GLY A 517 -6.74 -60.39 -14.88
N SER A 518 -5.43 -60.35 -14.72
CA SER A 518 -4.70 -59.29 -14.03
C SER A 518 -4.92 -57.94 -14.74
N ASP A 519 -5.93 -57.20 -14.30
CA ASP A 519 -6.25 -55.86 -14.82
C ASP A 519 -5.54 -54.79 -13.97
N SER A 520 -4.49 -54.20 -14.52
CA SER A 520 -3.88 -52.96 -14.00
C SER A 520 -4.83 -51.80 -14.29
N ALA A 521 -5.48 -51.25 -13.27
CA ALA A 521 -6.39 -50.11 -13.43
C ALA A 521 -5.60 -48.80 -13.31
N ALA A 522 -4.99 -48.34 -14.41
CA ALA A 522 -4.55 -46.96 -14.53
C ALA A 522 -5.78 -46.07 -14.76
N GLY A 523 -6.37 -45.54 -13.69
CA GLY A 523 -7.40 -44.52 -13.79
C GLY A 523 -6.75 -43.20 -14.16
N ASN A 524 -6.94 -42.79 -15.41
CA ASN A 524 -6.40 -41.55 -16.00
C ASN A 524 -7.03 -40.26 -15.43
N ALA A 525 -7.41 -40.24 -14.16
CA ALA A 525 -7.97 -39.06 -13.52
C ALA A 525 -6.90 -38.42 -12.65
N ARG A 526 -6.46 -37.25 -13.10
CA ARG A 526 -5.54 -36.42 -12.36
C ARG A 526 -6.22 -35.84 -11.12
N ILE A 527 -5.67 -36.11 -9.95
CA ILE A 527 -6.28 -35.77 -8.67
C ILE A 527 -5.40 -34.76 -7.93
N TRP A 528 -6.06 -33.87 -7.19
CA TRP A 528 -5.41 -32.94 -6.27
C TRP A 528 -5.52 -33.45 -4.84
N VAL A 529 -4.39 -33.59 -4.16
CA VAL A 529 -4.30 -33.97 -2.75
C VAL A 529 -3.45 -32.97 -1.98
N THR A 530 -3.62 -32.86 -0.67
CA THR A 530 -2.84 -31.95 0.18
C THR A 530 -1.99 -32.75 1.15
N THR A 531 -0.69 -32.47 1.22
CA THR A 531 0.23 -33.12 2.16
C THR A 531 0.17 -32.48 3.55
N ASN A 532 0.70 -33.19 4.55
CA ASN A 532 1.19 -32.54 5.76
C ASN A 532 2.46 -31.72 5.47
N THR A 533 2.99 -31.08 6.51
CA THR A 533 4.22 -30.28 6.45
C THR A 533 5.49 -31.12 6.23
N THR A 534 5.41 -32.45 6.32
CA THR A 534 6.52 -33.36 6.01
C THR A 534 6.37 -33.99 4.61
N GLY A 535 5.50 -33.46 3.75
CA GLY A 535 5.34 -33.93 2.37
C GLY A 535 4.68 -35.32 2.25
N GLN A 536 3.87 -35.75 3.22
CA GLN A 536 3.20 -37.05 3.22
C GLN A 536 1.68 -36.94 3.07
N ILE A 537 1.11 -37.94 2.40
CA ILE A 537 -0.33 -38.24 2.37
C ILE A 537 -0.60 -39.52 3.15
N THR A 538 -1.84 -39.70 3.63
CA THR A 538 -2.28 -40.98 4.20
C THR A 538 -3.24 -41.65 3.22
N ALA A 539 -3.13 -42.96 3.05
CA ALA A 539 -4.11 -43.75 2.29
C ALA A 539 -4.42 -45.08 2.99
N ASP A 540 -5.63 -45.58 2.77
CA ASP A 540 -6.06 -46.94 3.11
C ASP A 540 -7.02 -47.48 2.04
N ALA A 541 -7.34 -48.76 2.16
CA ALA A 541 -8.35 -49.41 1.33
C ALA A 541 -9.42 -50.08 2.20
N ASP A 542 -10.64 -50.23 1.66
CA ASP A 542 -11.72 -50.98 2.34
C ASP A 542 -11.41 -52.49 2.44
N VAL A 543 -10.63 -53.00 1.50
CA VAL A 543 -10.03 -54.34 1.49
C VAL A 543 -8.56 -54.23 1.08
N SER A 544 -7.73 -55.18 1.51
CA SER A 544 -6.32 -55.19 1.09
C SER A 544 -6.22 -55.28 -0.44
N VAL A 545 -5.39 -54.43 -1.04
CA VAL A 545 -5.10 -54.44 -2.48
C VAL A 545 -3.66 -54.86 -2.74
N ASP A 546 -3.38 -55.40 -3.93
CA ASP A 546 -2.07 -55.96 -4.29
C ASP A 546 -1.02 -54.87 -4.61
N ALA A 547 -1.47 -53.74 -5.17
CA ALA A 547 -0.60 -52.64 -5.55
C ALA A 547 -1.29 -51.28 -5.38
N PHE A 548 -0.51 -50.29 -4.91
CA PHE A 548 -0.91 -48.89 -4.86
C PHE A 548 0.30 -48.00 -5.14
N GLY A 549 0.16 -47.08 -6.09
CA GLY A 549 1.22 -46.20 -6.55
C GLY A 549 0.71 -44.81 -6.91
N MET A 550 1.63 -43.85 -6.97
CA MET A 550 1.34 -42.49 -7.38
C MET A 550 2.50 -41.89 -8.19
N TYR A 551 2.16 -41.29 -9.33
CA TYR A 551 3.05 -40.39 -10.06
C TYR A 551 2.65 -38.95 -9.76
N VAL A 552 3.58 -38.17 -9.21
CA VAL A 552 3.41 -36.73 -9.00
C VAL A 552 3.72 -36.00 -10.29
N VAL A 553 2.71 -35.30 -10.80
CA VAL A 553 2.83 -34.45 -12.00
C VAL A 553 3.31 -33.05 -11.62
N GLY A 554 2.88 -32.54 -10.47
CA GLY A 554 3.29 -31.21 -10.04
C GLY A 554 2.73 -30.83 -8.68
N TYR A 555 3.06 -29.62 -8.25
CA TYR A 555 2.64 -29.07 -6.97
C TYR A 555 2.46 -27.56 -7.03
N VAL A 556 1.67 -27.02 -6.09
CA VAL A 556 1.50 -25.57 -5.90
C VAL A 556 2.34 -25.13 -4.72
N CYS A 557 3.19 -24.13 -4.97
CA CYS A 557 4.03 -23.49 -3.98
C CYS A 557 3.44 -22.11 -3.61
N PRO A 558 3.23 -21.80 -2.32
CA PRO A 558 2.54 -20.58 -1.86
C PRO A 558 3.44 -19.33 -1.89
N ARG A 559 4.21 -19.11 -2.96
CA ARG A 559 5.24 -18.05 -3.09
C ARG A 559 4.77 -16.72 -2.50
N GLY A 560 5.65 -16.07 -1.72
CA GLY A 560 5.36 -14.81 -1.03
C GLY A 560 4.24 -14.82 0.03
N ARG A 561 3.62 -15.99 0.28
CA ARG A 561 2.42 -16.17 1.14
C ARG A 561 2.56 -17.34 2.11
N LEU A 562 3.77 -17.60 2.61
CA LEU A 562 4.06 -18.70 3.54
C LEU A 562 3.17 -18.70 4.80
N ALA A 563 2.78 -17.53 5.30
CA ALA A 563 1.93 -17.40 6.49
C ALA A 563 0.48 -17.90 6.27
N GLU A 564 0.02 -18.00 5.02
CA GLU A 564 -1.31 -18.54 4.67
C GLU A 564 -1.29 -20.06 4.44
N ALA A 565 -0.10 -20.67 4.41
CA ALA A 565 0.12 -22.07 4.03
C ALA A 565 0.45 -23.02 5.21
N ILE A 566 0.66 -22.47 6.41
CA ILE A 566 0.90 -23.18 7.68
C ILE A 566 -0.42 -23.22 8.44
#